data_AF-A0A5C4M525-F1
#
_entry.id   AF-A0A5C4M525-F1
#
_cell.length_a   1.000
_cell.length_b   1.000
_cell.length_c   1.000
_cell.angle_alpha   90.00
_cell.angle_beta   90.00
_cell.angle_gamma   90.00
#
_symmetry.space_group_name_H-M   'P 1'
#
loop_
_entity.id
_entity.type
_entity.pdbx_description
1 polymer ?
#
loop_
_entity_poly.entity_id
_entity_poly.type
_entity_poly.pdbx_seq_one_letter_code
_entity_poly.pdbx_strand_id
1 'polypeptide(L)'
;MIPEPRANHITRPYRGLSVQEVAVPLTEPAISALLTGREVYRRTEFLVLRNGSDAALVAVRARERESLFSPVAELRVLSTPDTTVWVDDPSVDVGNATALAAAAAAHRADGALAYVVRGRFEHVNVIWRPAPVRLRVAEVVPPEPPKLFAMAQQAIAFDEDLPPIELVLDAVDIRELADARRAAHYLLPCRGSGVELPGAVSFLDTRPAERADWLLIGCERSRQFHRHFYGDEPATVDLCPRARAVGDDLLLTKCCLRERGIEVAGNVAVVPWGSTMDEVRAALRRLCGVAEAAFAEPAR
;
A
#
# COMPACT_ATOMS: atom_id res chain seq x y z
N MET A 1 31.14 -5.70 10.70
CA MET A 1 29.96 -6.51 11.04
C MET A 1 28.77 -5.97 10.28
N ILE A 2 28.00 -6.84 9.62
CA ILE A 2 26.80 -6.45 8.85
C ILE A 2 25.66 -6.11 9.85
N PRO A 3 24.98 -4.95 9.72
CA PRO A 3 23.85 -4.60 10.58
C PRO A 3 22.62 -5.47 10.26
N GLU A 4 21.68 -5.57 11.20
CA GLU A 4 20.37 -6.16 10.89
C GLU A 4 19.63 -5.28 9.86
N PRO A 5 18.90 -5.90 8.91
CA PRO A 5 17.98 -5.17 8.07
C PRO A 5 16.88 -4.50 8.91
N ARG A 6 16.40 -3.34 8.45
CA ARG A 6 15.21 -2.71 9.02
C ARG A 6 13.98 -3.58 8.76
N ALA A 7 12.95 -3.43 9.58
CA ALA A 7 11.64 -4.04 9.31
C ALA A 7 11.15 -3.65 7.90
N ASN A 8 10.39 -4.55 7.27
CA ASN A 8 9.95 -4.47 5.87
C ASN A 8 11.06 -4.52 4.82
N HIS A 9 12.31 -4.82 5.19
CA HIS A 9 13.36 -4.94 4.19
C HIS A 9 13.04 -6.09 3.23
N ILE A 10 13.10 -5.78 1.94
CA ILE A 10 13.10 -6.74 0.85
C ILE A 10 14.32 -6.47 -0.03
N THR A 11 14.74 -7.46 -0.82
CA THR A 11 15.83 -7.23 -1.77
C THR A 11 15.32 -6.46 -2.99
N ARG A 12 15.97 -5.34 -3.32
CA ARG A 12 15.62 -4.46 -4.45
C ARG A 12 16.83 -4.07 -5.29
N PRO A 13 16.88 -4.43 -6.58
CA PRO A 13 16.09 -5.50 -7.21
C PRO A 13 16.40 -6.85 -6.56
N TYR A 14 15.47 -7.81 -6.63
CA TYR A 14 15.61 -9.10 -5.94
C TYR A 14 16.73 -10.02 -6.46
N ARG A 15 17.44 -9.62 -7.52
CA ARG A 15 18.70 -10.24 -7.96
C ARG A 15 19.83 -10.17 -6.91
N GLY A 16 19.65 -9.41 -5.84
CA GLY A 16 20.57 -9.38 -4.69
C GLY A 16 20.42 -10.59 -3.77
N LEU A 17 19.38 -11.39 -3.94
CA LEU A 17 19.13 -12.65 -3.22
C LEU A 17 19.60 -13.85 -4.05
N SER A 18 20.25 -14.81 -3.43
CA SER A 18 20.55 -16.12 -4.03
C SER A 18 20.07 -17.24 -3.12
N VAL A 19 19.40 -18.24 -3.69
CA VAL A 19 18.98 -19.46 -2.99
C VAL A 19 19.98 -20.57 -3.29
N GLN A 20 20.40 -21.33 -2.27
CA GLN A 20 21.33 -22.44 -2.42
C GLN A 20 20.91 -23.64 -1.58
N GLU A 21 20.89 -24.81 -2.18
CA GLU A 21 20.79 -26.09 -1.46
C GLU A 21 22.13 -26.47 -0.86
N VAL A 22 22.14 -26.89 0.41
CA VAL A 22 23.34 -27.24 1.17
C VAL A 22 23.12 -28.50 2.00
N ALA A 23 24.19 -29.27 2.22
CA ALA A 23 24.14 -30.50 3.03
C ALA A 23 24.48 -30.26 4.52
N VAL A 24 24.92 -29.07 4.89
CA VAL A 24 25.31 -28.74 6.27
C VAL A 24 24.08 -28.38 7.11
N PRO A 25 24.07 -28.65 8.42
CA PRO A 25 23.04 -28.12 9.32
C PRO A 25 22.96 -26.59 9.24
N LEU A 26 21.76 -26.02 9.30
CA LEU A 26 21.53 -24.58 9.19
C LEU A 26 21.71 -23.84 10.53
N THR A 27 22.82 -24.11 11.21
CA THR A 27 23.24 -23.43 12.44
C THR A 27 24.27 -22.34 12.14
N GLU A 28 24.35 -21.31 12.99
CA GLU A 28 25.30 -20.21 12.77
C GLU A 28 26.77 -20.66 12.60
N PRO A 29 27.32 -21.58 13.42
CA PRO A 29 28.69 -22.06 13.23
C PRO A 29 28.90 -22.81 11.90
N ALA A 30 27.96 -23.67 11.51
CA ALA A 30 28.06 -24.47 10.29
C ALA A 30 27.93 -23.60 9.03
N ILE A 31 26.98 -22.64 9.03
CA ILE A 31 26.82 -21.65 7.96
C ILE A 31 28.08 -20.79 7.83
N SER A 32 28.63 -20.32 8.95
CA SER A 32 29.85 -19.51 8.96
C SER A 32 31.03 -20.27 8.36
N ALA A 33 31.21 -21.53 8.75
CA ALA A 33 32.25 -22.39 8.21
C ALA A 33 32.07 -22.67 6.70
N LEU A 34 30.83 -22.86 6.24
CA LEU A 34 30.52 -23.10 4.83
C LEU A 34 30.82 -21.87 3.94
N LEU A 35 30.46 -20.67 4.41
CA LEU A 35 30.48 -19.47 3.58
C LEU A 35 31.78 -18.68 3.66
N THR A 36 32.55 -18.79 4.75
CA THR A 36 33.80 -18.02 4.92
C THR A 36 34.78 -18.36 3.79
N GLY A 37 35.16 -17.33 3.02
CA GLY A 37 36.09 -17.48 1.89
C GLY A 37 35.48 -18.10 0.63
N ARG A 38 34.23 -18.57 0.67
CA ARG A 38 33.52 -19.06 -0.52
C ARG A 38 33.17 -17.89 -1.43
N GLU A 39 33.25 -18.10 -2.73
CA GLU A 39 32.89 -17.06 -3.70
C GLU A 39 31.37 -16.90 -3.83
N VAL A 40 30.93 -15.66 -3.95
CA VAL A 40 29.54 -15.28 -4.27
C VAL A 40 29.52 -14.34 -5.45
N TYR A 41 28.40 -14.29 -6.18
CA TYR A 41 28.20 -13.29 -7.23
C TYR A 41 28.29 -11.89 -6.62
N ARG A 42 28.96 -10.96 -7.30
CA ARG A 42 29.27 -9.61 -6.77
C ARG A 42 28.08 -8.76 -6.30
N ARG A 43 26.86 -9.09 -6.73
CA ARG A 43 25.63 -8.39 -6.29
C ARG A 43 24.84 -9.15 -5.22
N THR A 44 25.30 -10.33 -4.81
CA THR A 44 24.66 -11.09 -3.74
C THR A 44 24.88 -10.35 -2.42
N GLU A 45 23.79 -9.91 -1.82
CA GLU A 45 23.76 -9.27 -0.50
C GLU A 45 23.11 -10.20 0.52
N PHE A 46 22.25 -11.11 0.05
CA PHE A 46 21.57 -12.09 0.87
C PHE A 46 21.62 -13.48 0.24
N LEU A 47 21.73 -14.49 1.10
CA LEU A 47 21.63 -15.90 0.76
C LEU A 47 20.47 -16.52 1.53
N VAL A 48 19.65 -17.31 0.84
CA VAL A 48 18.78 -18.29 1.49
C VAL A 48 19.44 -19.65 1.34
N LEU A 49 19.83 -20.25 2.45
CA LEU A 49 20.36 -21.61 2.46
C LEU A 49 19.23 -22.57 2.78
N ARG A 50 19.15 -23.66 2.02
CA ARG A 50 18.15 -24.72 2.18
C ARG A 50 18.81 -26.04 2.49
N ASN A 51 18.24 -26.77 3.45
CA ASN A 51 18.59 -28.16 3.72
C ASN A 51 17.28 -28.93 3.92
N GLY A 52 16.79 -29.54 2.84
CA GLY A 52 15.47 -30.17 2.83
C GLY A 52 14.34 -29.13 2.99
N SER A 53 13.52 -29.28 4.03
CA SER A 53 12.44 -28.33 4.38
C SER A 53 12.95 -27.07 5.08
N ASP A 54 14.15 -27.12 5.64
CA ASP A 54 14.66 -26.06 6.48
C ASP A 54 15.25 -24.92 5.64
N ALA A 55 15.11 -23.69 6.12
CA ALA A 55 15.65 -22.50 5.48
C ALA A 55 16.34 -21.58 6.49
N ALA A 56 17.40 -20.89 6.07
CA ALA A 56 18.07 -19.86 6.84
C ALA A 56 18.40 -18.66 5.96
N LEU A 57 18.27 -17.44 6.50
CA LEU A 57 18.63 -16.21 5.82
C LEU A 57 19.98 -15.70 6.33
N VAL A 58 20.87 -15.38 5.40
CA VAL A 58 22.21 -14.88 5.70
C VAL A 58 22.46 -13.60 4.90
N ALA A 59 22.91 -12.54 5.56
CA ALA A 59 23.47 -11.39 4.87
C ALA A 59 24.96 -11.59 4.64
N VAL A 60 25.45 -11.25 3.45
CA VAL A 60 26.86 -11.38 3.08
C VAL A 60 27.40 -10.09 2.48
N ARG A 61 28.71 -9.91 2.61
CA ARG A 61 29.47 -8.87 1.92
C ARG A 61 30.64 -9.53 1.20
N ALA A 62 30.62 -9.44 -0.12
CA ALA A 62 31.77 -9.77 -0.95
C ALA A 62 32.97 -8.87 -0.63
N ARG A 63 34.18 -9.41 -0.74
CA ARG A 63 35.43 -8.66 -0.51
C ARG A 63 35.59 -7.49 -1.45
N GLU A 64 35.21 -7.67 -2.70
CA GLU A 64 35.29 -6.70 -3.79
C GLU A 64 34.07 -6.85 -4.72
N ARG A 65 33.76 -5.83 -5.52
CA ARG A 65 32.58 -5.84 -6.42
C ARG A 65 32.96 -5.69 -7.90
N GLU A 66 34.24 -5.58 -8.20
CA GLU A 66 34.83 -5.43 -9.53
C GLU A 66 34.74 -6.76 -10.28
N SER A 67 35.29 -7.82 -9.68
CA SER A 67 35.23 -9.20 -10.18
C SER A 67 33.80 -9.74 -10.20
N LEU A 68 33.51 -10.64 -11.15
CA LEU A 68 32.16 -11.22 -11.31
C LEU A 68 31.75 -12.03 -10.06
N PHE A 69 32.71 -12.76 -9.52
CA PHE A 69 32.62 -13.49 -8.26
C PHE A 69 33.69 -12.97 -7.31
N SER A 70 33.39 -12.99 -6.02
CA SER A 70 34.34 -12.55 -4.99
C SER A 70 34.10 -13.34 -3.70
N PRO A 71 35.16 -13.68 -2.95
CA PRO A 71 35.03 -14.34 -1.66
C PRO A 71 34.17 -13.54 -0.68
N VAL A 72 33.35 -14.22 0.11
CA VAL A 72 32.65 -13.63 1.25
C VAL A 72 33.68 -13.13 2.26
N ALA A 73 33.69 -11.82 2.50
CA ALA A 73 34.55 -11.15 3.48
C ALA A 73 33.90 -11.01 4.84
N GLU A 74 32.59 -10.76 4.87
CA GLU A 74 31.78 -10.71 6.08
C GLU A 74 30.45 -11.41 5.84
N LEU A 75 29.92 -12.04 6.89
CA LEU A 75 28.59 -12.62 6.89
C LEU A 75 27.89 -12.36 8.23
N ARG A 76 26.57 -12.43 8.22
CA ARG A 76 25.71 -12.47 9.40
C ARG A 76 24.56 -13.42 9.14
N VAL A 77 24.40 -14.43 9.99
CA VAL A 77 23.18 -15.25 10.00
C VAL A 77 22.06 -14.41 10.62
N LEU A 78 21.04 -14.11 9.82
CA LEU A 78 19.91 -13.28 10.23
C LEU A 78 18.80 -14.11 10.84
N SER A 79 18.52 -15.28 10.27
CA SER A 79 17.54 -16.23 10.79
C SER A 79 17.97 -17.67 10.52
N THR A 80 17.61 -18.54 11.44
CA THR A 80 17.79 -19.99 11.40
C THR A 80 16.46 -20.66 10.99
N PRO A 81 16.38 -22.00 10.87
CA PRO A 81 15.13 -22.69 10.55
C PRO A 81 13.96 -22.33 11.46
N ASP A 82 14.21 -22.14 12.76
CA ASP A 82 13.18 -21.79 13.74
C ASP A 82 12.56 -20.40 13.54
N THR A 83 13.22 -19.53 12.76
CA THR A 83 12.83 -18.12 12.57
C THR A 83 12.67 -17.74 11.10
N THR A 84 12.73 -18.72 10.19
CA THR A 84 12.58 -18.53 8.74
C THR A 84 11.41 -19.36 8.23
N VAL A 85 10.46 -18.71 7.58
CA VAL A 85 9.33 -19.38 6.93
C VAL A 85 9.58 -19.40 5.42
N TRP A 86 9.57 -20.58 4.81
CA TRP A 86 9.54 -20.74 3.36
C TRP A 86 8.08 -20.80 2.89
N VAL A 87 7.72 -19.92 1.97
CA VAL A 87 6.40 -19.82 1.36
C VAL A 87 6.51 -20.11 -0.13
N ASP A 88 5.64 -20.97 -0.62
CA ASP A 88 5.53 -21.31 -2.04
C ASP A 88 4.14 -20.90 -2.52
N ASP A 89 4.07 -19.75 -3.22
CA ASP A 89 2.82 -19.20 -3.74
C ASP A 89 3.06 -18.55 -5.11
N PRO A 90 2.83 -19.30 -6.21
CA PRO A 90 3.10 -18.82 -7.57
C PRO A 90 2.21 -17.63 -7.99
N SER A 91 1.22 -17.24 -7.19
CA SER A 91 0.38 -16.08 -7.45
C SER A 91 0.99 -14.75 -6.97
N VAL A 92 1.99 -14.80 -6.08
CA VAL A 92 2.60 -13.62 -5.44
C VAL A 92 3.63 -12.97 -6.33
N ASP A 93 3.51 -11.66 -6.55
CA ASP A 93 4.56 -10.85 -7.14
C ASP A 93 5.64 -10.55 -6.09
N VAL A 94 6.79 -11.20 -6.20
CA VAL A 94 7.90 -11.05 -5.25
C VAL A 94 8.70 -9.75 -5.44
N GLY A 95 8.44 -8.98 -6.50
CA GLY A 95 8.94 -7.61 -6.63
C GLY A 95 8.12 -6.61 -5.81
N ASN A 96 6.89 -6.97 -5.45
CA ASN A 96 5.97 -6.11 -4.73
C ASN A 96 6.03 -6.33 -3.21
N ALA A 97 6.40 -5.28 -2.47
CA ALA A 97 6.57 -5.37 -1.01
C ALA A 97 5.25 -5.62 -0.27
N THR A 98 4.13 -5.09 -0.76
CA THR A 98 2.81 -5.34 -0.17
C THR A 98 2.38 -6.79 -0.40
N ALA A 99 2.61 -7.34 -1.60
CA ALA A 99 2.30 -8.73 -1.90
C ALA A 99 3.14 -9.69 -1.03
N LEU A 100 4.44 -9.41 -0.84
CA LEU A 100 5.29 -10.18 0.06
C LEU A 100 4.79 -10.13 1.51
N ALA A 101 4.38 -8.95 2.00
CA ALA A 101 3.85 -8.83 3.35
C ALA A 101 2.50 -9.53 3.53
N ALA A 102 1.63 -9.51 2.51
CA ALA A 102 0.37 -10.25 2.53
C ALA A 102 0.62 -11.77 2.58
N ALA A 103 1.56 -12.27 1.77
CA ALA A 103 1.98 -13.67 1.82
C ALA A 103 2.54 -14.03 3.19
N ALA A 104 3.42 -13.20 3.75
CA ALA A 104 3.95 -13.40 5.10
C ALA A 104 2.86 -13.42 6.18
N ALA A 105 1.84 -12.55 6.08
CA ALA A 105 0.72 -12.52 7.02
C ALA A 105 -0.14 -13.78 6.93
N ALA A 106 -0.40 -14.30 5.73
CA ALA A 106 -1.15 -15.54 5.52
C ALA A 106 -0.43 -16.79 6.06
N HIS A 107 0.92 -16.74 6.11
CA HIS A 107 1.78 -17.81 6.60
C HIS A 107 2.43 -17.50 7.94
N ARG A 108 1.82 -16.62 8.75
CA ARG A 108 2.39 -16.16 10.00
C ARG A 108 2.72 -17.34 10.92
N ALA A 109 3.94 -17.34 11.44
CA ALA A 109 4.38 -18.26 12.47
C ALA A 109 4.95 -17.49 13.67
N ASP A 110 4.73 -18.00 14.87
CA ASP A 110 5.25 -17.38 16.09
C ASP A 110 6.79 -17.40 16.09
N GLY A 111 7.40 -16.26 16.43
CA GLY A 111 8.86 -16.11 16.42
C GLY A 111 9.49 -15.93 15.03
N ALA A 112 8.73 -16.08 13.94
CA ALA A 112 9.25 -15.90 12.59
C ALA A 112 9.73 -14.46 12.35
N LEU A 113 10.96 -14.34 11.84
CA LEU A 113 11.60 -13.07 11.52
C LEU A 113 11.69 -12.84 10.01
N ALA A 114 11.94 -13.90 9.23
CA ALA A 114 12.11 -13.84 7.78
C ALA A 114 11.08 -14.71 7.08
N TYR A 115 10.48 -14.17 6.01
CA TYR A 115 9.59 -14.92 5.12
C TYR A 115 10.21 -14.93 3.74
N VAL A 116 10.66 -16.10 3.30
CA VAL A 116 11.20 -16.32 1.96
C VAL A 116 10.06 -16.80 1.09
N VAL A 117 9.75 -16.06 0.03
CA VAL A 117 8.61 -16.37 -0.85
C VAL A 117 9.14 -16.73 -2.21
N ARG A 118 8.84 -17.95 -2.66
CA ARG A 118 8.90 -18.33 -4.07
C ARG A 118 7.56 -18.03 -4.71
N GLY A 119 7.55 -17.09 -5.65
CA GLY A 119 6.32 -16.59 -6.26
C GLY A 119 6.30 -16.67 -7.78
N ARG A 120 5.63 -15.69 -8.39
CA ARG A 120 5.44 -15.62 -9.86
C ARG A 120 6.75 -15.83 -10.59
N PHE A 121 6.67 -16.63 -11.66
CA PHE A 121 7.81 -16.97 -12.52
C PHE A 121 8.97 -17.66 -11.78
N GLU A 122 8.66 -18.35 -10.66
CA GLU A 122 9.65 -19.03 -9.79
C GLU A 122 10.69 -18.07 -9.20
N HIS A 123 10.44 -16.77 -9.22
CA HIS A 123 11.31 -15.80 -8.57
C HIS A 123 11.17 -15.90 -7.05
N VAL A 124 12.28 -15.67 -6.37
CA VAL A 124 12.35 -15.71 -4.91
C VAL A 124 12.75 -14.33 -4.39
N ASN A 125 12.05 -13.86 -3.36
CA ASN A 125 12.46 -12.73 -2.56
C ASN A 125 12.25 -13.05 -1.07
N VAL A 126 12.66 -12.14 -0.20
CA VAL A 126 12.48 -12.24 1.24
C VAL A 126 11.88 -10.95 1.75
N ILE A 127 11.02 -11.05 2.77
CA ILE A 127 10.64 -9.92 3.60
C ILE A 127 11.06 -10.15 5.05
N TRP A 128 11.83 -9.20 5.58
CA TRP A 128 12.35 -9.22 6.95
C TRP A 128 11.44 -8.44 7.88
N ARG A 129 11.01 -9.07 8.97
CA ARG A 129 10.13 -8.54 10.03
C ARG A 129 9.01 -7.68 9.43
N PRO A 130 8.08 -8.27 8.65
CA PRO A 130 7.02 -7.51 8.00
C PRO A 130 6.17 -6.77 9.04
N ALA A 131 6.04 -5.47 8.83
CA ALA A 131 5.25 -4.52 9.60
C ALA A 131 4.67 -3.46 8.63
N PRO A 132 3.68 -3.83 7.80
CA PRO A 132 3.14 -2.93 6.77
C PRO A 132 2.69 -1.59 7.33
N VAL A 133 2.87 -0.54 6.52
CA VAL A 133 2.38 0.79 6.83
C VAL A 133 0.86 0.76 6.69
N ARG A 134 0.15 0.94 7.81
CA ARG A 134 -1.30 1.04 7.80
C ARG A 134 -1.73 2.42 7.27
N LEU A 135 -2.54 2.44 6.23
CA LEU A 135 -3.00 3.66 5.56
C LEU A 135 -4.51 3.60 5.38
N ARG A 136 -5.20 4.59 5.94
CA ARG A 136 -6.64 4.75 5.78
C ARG A 136 -6.95 5.42 4.45
N VAL A 137 -8.02 4.98 3.80
CA VAL A 137 -8.57 5.62 2.61
C VAL A 137 -9.98 6.05 2.93
N ALA A 138 -10.19 7.36 3.12
CA ALA A 138 -11.52 7.91 3.36
C ALA A 138 -12.21 8.23 2.04
N GLU A 139 -13.33 7.57 1.78
CA GLU A 139 -14.11 7.75 0.55
C GLU A 139 -15.62 7.58 0.78
N VAL A 140 -16.42 8.23 -0.05
CA VAL A 140 -17.88 8.14 -0.06
C VAL A 140 -18.33 6.91 -0.85
N VAL A 141 -19.26 6.14 -0.27
CA VAL A 141 -19.94 5.01 -0.91
C VAL A 141 -21.45 5.23 -0.90
N PRO A 142 -22.20 4.63 -1.86
CA PRO A 142 -21.76 3.85 -3.02
C PRO A 142 -21.05 4.67 -4.13
N PRO A 143 -20.31 4.02 -5.07
CA PRO A 143 -20.32 2.59 -5.37
C PRO A 143 -19.33 1.78 -4.55
N GLU A 144 -19.59 0.48 -4.43
CA GLU A 144 -18.65 -0.52 -3.95
C GLU A 144 -18.06 -1.33 -5.13
N PRO A 145 -16.73 -1.54 -5.19
CA PRO A 145 -15.73 -0.93 -4.33
C PRO A 145 -15.57 0.58 -4.60
N PRO A 146 -15.23 1.38 -3.58
CA PRO A 146 -14.92 2.79 -3.73
C PRO A 146 -13.78 3.04 -4.73
N LYS A 147 -13.93 4.05 -5.60
CA LYS A 147 -12.98 4.32 -6.70
C LYS A 147 -11.55 4.61 -6.21
N LEU A 148 -11.37 5.54 -5.27
CA LEU A 148 -10.07 5.88 -4.68
C LEU A 148 -9.43 4.67 -3.99
N PHE A 149 -10.22 3.86 -3.29
CA PHE A 149 -9.71 2.63 -2.67
C PHE A 149 -9.18 1.66 -3.72
N ALA A 150 -9.95 1.39 -4.77
CA ALA A 150 -9.54 0.53 -5.88
C ALA A 150 -8.31 1.09 -6.61
N MET A 151 -8.24 2.40 -6.83
CA MET A 151 -7.08 3.06 -7.40
C MET A 151 -5.85 2.95 -6.49
N ALA A 152 -6.00 3.10 -5.18
CA ALA A 152 -4.89 2.91 -4.24
C ALA A 152 -4.36 1.47 -4.30
N GLN A 153 -5.25 0.46 -4.37
CA GLN A 153 -4.86 -0.94 -4.56
C GLN A 153 -4.08 -1.16 -5.85
N GLN A 154 -4.50 -0.54 -6.95
CA GLN A 154 -3.78 -0.62 -8.23
C GLN A 154 -2.41 0.06 -8.16
N ALA A 155 -2.32 1.22 -7.51
CA ALA A 155 -1.06 1.95 -7.37
C ALA A 155 -0.04 1.15 -6.53
N ILE A 156 -0.46 0.60 -5.38
CA ILE A 156 0.43 -0.21 -4.54
C ILE A 156 0.86 -1.51 -5.22
N ALA A 157 0.03 -2.08 -6.10
CA ALA A 157 0.34 -3.34 -6.80
C ALA A 157 1.45 -3.16 -7.85
N PHE A 158 1.57 -1.97 -8.44
CA PHE A 158 2.55 -1.69 -9.49
C PHE A 158 3.83 -1.02 -8.99
N ASP A 159 3.76 -0.28 -7.88
CA ASP A 159 4.85 0.57 -7.45
C ASP A 159 5.87 -0.15 -6.56
N GLU A 160 6.94 -0.64 -7.17
CA GLU A 160 8.00 -1.38 -6.49
C GLU A 160 8.72 -0.57 -5.41
N ASP A 161 8.67 0.77 -5.42
CA ASP A 161 9.36 1.59 -4.42
C ASP A 161 8.56 1.77 -3.12
N LEU A 162 7.24 1.60 -3.16
CA LEU A 162 6.42 1.76 -1.96
C LEU A 162 6.81 0.71 -0.90
N PRO A 163 6.76 1.06 0.41
CA PRO A 163 6.85 0.05 1.45
C PRO A 163 5.64 -0.90 1.35
N PRO A 164 5.64 -2.04 2.07
CA PRO A 164 4.42 -2.80 2.26
C PRO A 164 3.35 -1.91 2.90
N ILE A 165 2.16 -1.87 2.32
CA ILE A 165 1.03 -1.03 2.80
C ILE A 165 -0.17 -1.91 3.09
N GLU A 166 -0.78 -1.70 4.25
CA GLU A 166 -2.11 -2.22 4.58
C GLU A 166 -3.13 -1.11 4.34
N LEU A 167 -3.95 -1.24 3.30
CA LEU A 167 -5.03 -0.29 3.02
C LEU A 167 -6.27 -0.61 3.86
N VAL A 168 -6.81 0.41 4.52
CA VAL A 168 -8.00 0.31 5.36
C VAL A 168 -9.05 1.26 4.82
N LEU A 169 -10.20 0.72 4.38
CA LEU A 169 -11.30 1.55 3.92
C LEU A 169 -11.99 2.23 5.11
N ASP A 170 -12.11 3.55 5.05
CA ASP A 170 -12.93 4.38 5.94
C ASP A 170 -14.08 4.98 5.12
N ALA A 171 -15.18 4.24 5.02
CA ALA A 171 -16.28 4.59 4.14
C ALA A 171 -17.22 5.62 4.78
N VAL A 172 -17.59 6.65 4.02
CA VAL A 172 -18.73 7.53 4.33
C VAL A 172 -19.93 7.05 3.52
N ASP A 173 -20.84 6.32 4.16
CA ASP A 173 -21.98 5.70 3.50
C ASP A 173 -23.20 6.63 3.44
N ILE A 174 -23.66 6.94 2.23
CA ILE A 174 -24.84 7.79 2.02
C ILE A 174 -26.10 7.18 2.65
N ARG A 175 -26.23 5.85 2.68
CA ARG A 175 -27.37 5.13 3.28
C ARG A 175 -27.40 5.33 4.78
N GLU A 176 -26.27 5.16 5.45
CA GLU A 176 -26.15 5.39 6.90
C GLU A 176 -26.44 6.84 7.26
N LEU A 177 -25.98 7.80 6.46
CA LEU A 177 -26.29 9.22 6.64
C LEU A 177 -27.79 9.50 6.48
N ALA A 178 -28.44 8.87 5.51
CA ALA A 178 -29.88 9.01 5.28
C ALA A 178 -30.73 8.38 6.40
N ASP A 179 -30.28 7.26 6.96
CA ASP A 179 -30.95 6.59 8.09
C ASP A 179 -30.77 7.36 9.40
N ALA A 180 -29.57 7.90 9.65
CA ALA A 180 -29.29 8.75 10.80
C ALA A 180 -30.11 10.05 10.79
N ARG A 181 -30.50 10.54 9.61
CA ARG A 181 -31.35 11.72 9.46
C ARG A 181 -32.41 11.51 8.38
N ARG A 182 -33.50 10.85 8.78
CA ARG A 182 -34.61 10.53 7.88
C ARG A 182 -35.30 11.79 7.36
N ALA A 183 -35.60 11.79 6.06
CA ALA A 183 -36.34 12.84 5.37
C ALA A 183 -37.30 12.26 4.34
N ALA A 184 -38.37 12.98 4.02
CA ALA A 184 -39.31 12.59 2.97
C ALA A 184 -38.71 12.75 1.56
N HIS A 185 -37.79 13.71 1.40
CA HIS A 185 -37.12 14.02 0.14
C HIS A 185 -35.63 14.30 0.41
N TYR A 186 -34.74 13.60 -0.28
CA TYR A 186 -33.31 13.80 -0.24
C TYR A 186 -32.82 14.48 -1.51
N LEU A 187 -31.83 15.34 -1.38
CA LEU A 187 -31.06 15.89 -2.48
C LEU A 187 -29.63 15.35 -2.39
N LEU A 188 -29.16 14.67 -3.43
CA LEU A 188 -27.78 14.19 -3.55
C LEU A 188 -26.98 15.06 -4.55
N PRO A 189 -25.64 15.12 -4.46
CA PRO A 189 -24.84 15.98 -5.35
C PRO A 189 -24.90 15.55 -6.82
N CYS A 190 -25.02 14.25 -7.05
CA CYS A 190 -25.22 13.61 -8.35
C CYS A 190 -26.04 12.35 -8.17
N ARG A 191 -26.16 11.51 -9.21
CA ARG A 191 -26.88 10.21 -9.21
C ARG A 191 -26.57 9.23 -8.06
N GLY A 192 -25.55 9.49 -7.24
CA GLY A 192 -25.27 8.70 -6.03
C GLY A 192 -25.01 7.23 -6.33
N SER A 193 -24.46 6.93 -7.52
CA SER A 193 -24.23 5.57 -7.99
C SER A 193 -25.48 4.68 -7.99
N GLY A 194 -26.67 5.28 -8.16
CA GLY A 194 -27.93 4.55 -8.15
C GLY A 194 -28.41 4.14 -6.76
N VAL A 195 -27.91 4.78 -5.70
CA VAL A 195 -28.36 4.50 -4.32
C VAL A 195 -29.87 4.69 -4.18
N GLU A 196 -30.52 3.72 -3.55
CA GLU A 196 -31.92 3.81 -3.15
C GLU A 196 -32.00 4.28 -1.70
N LEU A 197 -32.78 5.32 -1.46
CA LEU A 197 -33.00 5.92 -0.15
C LEU A 197 -34.48 5.80 0.25
N PRO A 198 -34.83 5.86 1.54
CA PRO A 198 -36.20 5.63 2.00
C PRO A 198 -37.22 6.71 1.62
N GLY A 199 -36.79 7.82 1.00
CA GLY A 199 -37.63 8.93 0.56
C GLY A 199 -37.42 9.24 -0.92
N ALA A 200 -38.16 10.22 -1.44
CA ALA A 200 -37.93 10.71 -2.79
C ALA A 200 -36.48 11.20 -2.93
N VAL A 201 -35.86 11.02 -4.10
CA VAL A 201 -34.47 11.46 -4.33
C VAL A 201 -34.43 12.37 -5.55
N SER A 202 -33.82 13.54 -5.39
CA SER A 202 -33.43 14.41 -6.48
C SER A 202 -31.92 14.61 -6.51
N PHE A 203 -31.40 15.06 -7.66
CA PHE A 203 -29.96 15.17 -7.89
C PHE A 203 -29.59 16.59 -8.29
N LEU A 204 -28.64 17.17 -7.57
CA LEU A 204 -28.25 18.57 -7.73
C LEU A 204 -27.61 18.83 -9.11
N ASP A 205 -26.87 17.88 -9.66
CA ASP A 205 -26.29 17.94 -11.00
C ASP A 205 -27.33 18.04 -12.13
N THR A 206 -28.54 17.54 -11.91
CA THR A 206 -29.65 17.65 -12.88
C THR A 206 -30.40 18.98 -12.81
N ARG A 207 -30.09 19.84 -11.82
CA ARG A 207 -30.79 21.10 -11.53
C ARG A 207 -32.33 20.94 -11.59
N PRO A 208 -32.97 20.29 -10.59
CA PRO A 208 -34.42 20.27 -10.48
C PRO A 208 -35.00 21.67 -10.64
N ALA A 209 -36.00 21.80 -11.51
CA ALA A 209 -36.57 23.11 -11.90
C ALA A 209 -37.17 23.85 -10.71
N GLU A 210 -37.72 23.10 -9.76
CA GLU A 210 -38.36 23.64 -8.55
C GLU A 210 -37.54 23.27 -7.31
N ARG A 211 -37.38 24.24 -6.41
CA ARG A 211 -36.83 24.05 -5.08
C ARG A 211 -37.87 23.38 -4.17
N ALA A 212 -37.66 22.12 -3.79
CA ALA A 212 -38.51 21.38 -2.85
C ALA A 212 -37.87 21.29 -1.45
N ASP A 213 -38.63 20.92 -0.42
CA ASP A 213 -38.14 20.79 0.96
C ASP A 213 -37.31 19.51 1.18
N TRP A 214 -36.12 19.48 0.57
CA TRP A 214 -35.20 18.35 0.64
C TRP A 214 -34.15 18.49 1.75
N LEU A 215 -33.70 17.35 2.26
CA LEU A 215 -32.47 17.24 3.01
C LEU A 215 -31.30 17.00 2.04
N LEU A 216 -30.33 17.92 2.01
CA LEU A 216 -29.09 17.74 1.24
C LEU A 216 -28.15 16.78 1.98
N ILE A 217 -27.85 15.63 1.40
CA ILE A 217 -26.68 14.84 1.79
C ILE A 217 -25.56 15.31 0.86
N GLY A 218 -24.65 16.14 1.36
CA GLY A 218 -23.73 16.90 0.52
C GLY A 218 -22.57 17.49 1.31
N CYS A 219 -21.59 18.06 0.60
CA CYS A 219 -20.46 18.76 1.22
C CYS A 219 -20.47 20.25 0.82
N GLU A 220 -19.42 20.99 1.16
CA GLU A 220 -19.30 22.41 0.80
C GLU A 220 -19.54 22.70 -0.68
N ARG A 221 -19.03 21.87 -1.60
CA ARG A 221 -19.28 22.07 -3.03
C ARG A 221 -20.77 21.96 -3.38
N SER A 222 -21.49 21.04 -2.75
CA SER A 222 -22.93 20.87 -2.96
C SER A 222 -23.69 22.10 -2.46
N ARG A 223 -23.29 22.68 -1.31
CA ARG A 223 -23.89 23.92 -0.79
C ARG A 223 -23.63 25.10 -1.72
N GLN A 224 -22.42 25.22 -2.28
CA GLN A 224 -22.10 26.25 -3.28
C GLN A 224 -23.00 26.16 -4.52
N PHE A 225 -23.18 24.96 -5.06
CA PHE A 225 -24.08 24.74 -6.19
C PHE A 225 -25.54 25.06 -5.83
N HIS A 226 -26.00 24.63 -4.66
CA HIS A 226 -27.35 24.92 -4.21
C HIS A 226 -27.61 26.43 -4.08
N ARG A 227 -26.72 27.17 -3.42
CA ARG A 227 -26.81 28.64 -3.32
C ARG A 227 -26.88 29.30 -4.70
N HIS A 228 -26.07 28.82 -5.63
CA HIS A 228 -26.05 29.36 -6.99
C HIS A 228 -27.34 29.05 -7.77
N PHE A 229 -27.94 27.86 -7.59
CA PHE A 229 -29.15 27.47 -8.33
C PHE A 229 -30.45 27.98 -7.70
N TYR A 230 -30.51 28.07 -6.36
CA TYR A 230 -31.76 28.31 -5.62
C TYR A 230 -31.72 29.54 -4.70
N GLY A 231 -30.56 30.17 -4.52
CA GLY A 231 -30.42 31.39 -3.71
C GLY A 231 -30.37 31.17 -2.19
N ASP A 232 -30.52 29.92 -1.72
CA ASP A 232 -30.53 29.55 -0.30
C ASP A 232 -29.62 28.35 0.00
N GLU A 233 -29.58 27.96 1.28
CA GLU A 233 -28.95 26.73 1.74
C GLU A 233 -29.98 25.83 2.43
N PRO A 234 -30.09 24.56 2.01
CA PRO A 234 -31.04 23.63 2.60
C PRO A 234 -30.47 23.03 3.90
N ALA A 235 -31.32 22.37 4.68
CA ALA A 235 -30.85 21.49 5.74
C ALA A 235 -29.86 20.46 5.14
N THR A 236 -28.69 20.31 5.76
CA THR A 236 -27.58 19.52 5.19
C THR A 236 -27.04 18.49 6.18
N VAL A 237 -26.66 17.30 5.68
CA VAL A 237 -25.81 16.30 6.34
C VAL A 237 -24.49 16.22 5.56
N ASP A 238 -23.37 16.35 6.26
CA ASP A 238 -22.05 16.34 5.62
C ASP A 238 -21.63 14.93 5.20
N LEU A 239 -21.30 14.77 3.92
CA LEU A 239 -20.71 13.54 3.36
C LEU A 239 -19.20 13.63 3.09
N CYS A 240 -18.58 14.77 3.38
CA CYS A 240 -17.21 15.05 2.97
C CYS A 240 -16.20 14.03 3.57
N PRO A 241 -15.52 13.21 2.76
CA PRO A 241 -14.55 12.27 3.30
C PRO A 241 -13.30 12.98 3.83
N ARG A 242 -13.00 14.19 3.35
CA ARG A 242 -11.94 15.04 3.91
C ARG A 242 -12.21 15.45 5.37
N ALA A 243 -13.47 15.51 5.79
CA ALA A 243 -13.81 15.79 7.20
C ALA A 243 -13.39 14.65 8.15
N ARG A 244 -13.06 13.45 7.61
CA ARG A 244 -12.50 12.32 8.36
C ARG A 244 -11.01 12.44 8.66
N ALA A 245 -10.36 13.51 8.20
CA ALA A 245 -8.97 13.84 8.50
C ALA A 245 -8.79 14.29 9.96
N VAL A 246 -8.97 13.34 10.88
CA VAL A 246 -8.80 13.50 12.32
C VAL A 246 -7.79 12.49 12.84
N GLY A 247 -6.92 12.94 13.76
CA GLY A 247 -5.87 12.12 14.37
C GLY A 247 -4.56 12.10 13.57
N ASP A 248 -3.67 11.19 13.98
CA ASP A 248 -2.29 11.10 13.50
C ASP A 248 -2.07 9.95 12.49
N ASP A 249 -3.12 9.23 12.10
CA ASP A 249 -3.00 8.14 11.11
C ASP A 249 -2.69 8.67 9.71
N LEU A 250 -1.99 7.86 8.90
CA LEU A 250 -1.85 8.12 7.47
C LEU A 250 -3.21 8.00 6.78
N LEU A 251 -3.59 9.04 6.07
CA LEU A 251 -4.89 9.16 5.40
C LEU A 251 -4.73 9.61 3.95
N LEU A 252 -5.30 8.83 3.04
CA LEU A 252 -5.60 9.24 1.67
C LEU A 252 -7.09 9.55 1.54
N THR A 253 -7.44 10.72 1.02
CA THR A 253 -8.84 11.11 0.79
C THR A 253 -9.00 11.96 -0.47
N LYS A 254 -10.25 12.26 -0.84
CA LYS A 254 -10.59 13.09 -2.01
C LYS A 254 -11.33 14.36 -1.63
N CYS A 255 -11.17 15.39 -2.47
CA CYS A 255 -11.91 16.64 -2.34
C CYS A 255 -12.35 17.17 -3.71
N CYS A 256 -13.62 17.53 -3.83
CA CYS A 256 -14.23 18.12 -5.03
C CYS A 256 -13.97 19.64 -5.17
N LEU A 257 -13.41 20.29 -4.14
CA LEU A 257 -12.89 21.65 -4.25
C LEU A 257 -11.51 21.68 -4.93
N ARG A 258 -10.88 20.51 -5.12
CA ARG A 258 -9.59 20.36 -5.77
C ARG A 258 -9.79 19.87 -7.20
N GLU A 259 -9.25 20.60 -8.17
CA GLU A 259 -9.39 20.26 -9.59
C GLU A 259 -8.26 19.34 -10.10
N ARG A 260 -7.01 19.58 -9.65
CA ARG A 260 -5.79 18.87 -10.11
C ARG A 260 -4.75 18.78 -8.98
N GLY A 261 -3.80 17.87 -9.15
CA GLY A 261 -2.60 17.72 -8.33
C GLY A 261 -2.88 17.07 -6.97
N ILE A 262 -1.90 17.02 -6.08
CA ILE A 262 -2.02 16.48 -4.70
C ILE A 262 -1.78 17.58 -3.66
N GLU A 263 -2.50 17.52 -2.54
CA GLU A 263 -2.29 18.38 -1.37
C GLU A 263 -1.86 17.44 -0.25
N VAL A 264 -0.71 17.71 0.37
CA VAL A 264 -0.20 16.88 1.47
C VAL A 264 0.07 17.79 2.65
N ALA A 265 -0.56 17.48 3.79
CA ALA A 265 -0.38 18.19 5.05
C ALA A 265 -0.21 17.17 6.17
N GLY A 266 1.02 17.06 6.69
CA GLY A 266 1.37 16.03 7.68
C GLY A 266 1.06 14.62 7.15
N ASN A 267 0.20 13.91 7.87
CA ASN A 267 -0.16 12.52 7.57
C ASN A 267 -1.38 12.40 6.63
N VAL A 268 -1.83 13.50 6.04
CA VAL A 268 -3.03 13.52 5.18
C VAL A 268 -2.64 13.92 3.76
N ALA A 269 -3.05 13.11 2.78
CA ALA A 269 -2.99 13.46 1.37
C ALA A 269 -4.41 13.54 0.78
N VAL A 270 -4.66 14.64 0.06
CA VAL A 270 -5.94 14.94 -0.59
C VAL A 270 -5.75 14.98 -2.10
N VAL A 271 -6.45 14.11 -2.80
CA VAL A 271 -6.50 14.08 -4.27
C VAL A 271 -7.81 14.69 -4.81
N PRO A 272 -7.89 15.05 -6.09
CA PRO A 272 -9.12 15.53 -6.72
C PRO A 272 -10.21 14.45 -6.71
N TRP A 273 -11.48 14.86 -6.76
CA TRP A 273 -12.59 13.90 -6.91
C TRP A 273 -12.47 13.06 -8.20
N GLY A 274 -11.92 13.66 -9.26
CA GLY A 274 -11.64 13.02 -10.54
C GLY A 274 -10.21 12.52 -10.69
N SER A 275 -9.51 12.16 -9.61
CA SER A 275 -8.08 11.88 -9.60
C SER A 275 -7.61 10.89 -10.67
N THR A 276 -6.38 11.06 -11.15
CA THR A 276 -5.67 10.10 -12.00
C THR A 276 -4.91 9.07 -11.17
N MET A 277 -4.47 7.97 -11.80
CA MET A 277 -3.62 6.97 -11.14
C MET A 277 -2.29 7.55 -10.67
N ASP A 278 -1.69 8.47 -11.44
CA ASP A 278 -0.45 9.14 -11.06
C ASP A 278 -0.61 10.03 -9.84
N GLU A 279 -1.73 10.75 -9.71
CA GLU A 279 -2.03 11.55 -8.52
C GLU A 279 -2.18 10.67 -7.28
N VAL A 280 -2.86 9.53 -7.38
CA VAL A 280 -3.00 8.57 -6.27
C VAL A 280 -1.66 7.97 -5.90
N ARG A 281 -0.86 7.53 -6.89
CA ARG A 281 0.49 7.00 -6.68
C ARG A 281 1.42 8.02 -6.04
N ALA A 282 1.41 9.27 -6.50
CA ALA A 282 2.21 10.35 -5.95
C ALA A 282 1.81 10.66 -4.50
N ALA A 283 0.50 10.69 -4.20
CA ALA A 283 0.00 10.85 -2.84
C ALA A 283 0.49 9.74 -1.90
N LEU A 284 0.40 8.47 -2.31
CA LEU A 284 0.90 7.33 -1.55
C LEU A 284 2.41 7.41 -1.29
N ARG A 285 3.21 7.77 -2.31
CA ARG A 285 4.66 7.98 -2.15
C ARG A 285 4.95 9.06 -1.10
N ARG A 286 4.27 10.21 -1.18
CA ARG A 286 4.45 11.32 -0.23
C ARG A 286 4.10 10.91 1.20
N LEU A 287 2.96 10.23 1.40
CA LEU A 287 2.55 9.71 2.70
C LEU A 287 3.57 8.71 3.28
N CYS A 288 4.19 7.91 2.43
CA CYS A 288 5.17 6.91 2.85
C CYS A 288 6.61 7.43 2.90
N GLY A 289 6.84 8.73 2.65
CA GLY A 289 8.18 9.31 2.64
C GLY A 289 9.10 8.79 1.51
N VAL A 290 8.52 8.24 0.44
CA VAL A 290 9.27 7.77 -0.73
C VAL A 290 9.59 8.97 -1.62
N ALA A 291 10.88 9.21 -1.86
CA ALA A 291 11.32 10.27 -2.76
C ALA A 291 10.76 10.07 -4.17
N GLU A 292 10.46 11.17 -4.87
CA GLU A 292 10.16 11.09 -6.31
C GLU A 292 11.39 10.53 -7.03
N ALA A 293 11.20 9.46 -7.81
CA ALA A 293 12.27 8.92 -8.62
C ALA A 293 12.67 9.98 -9.65
N ALA A 294 13.87 10.53 -9.50
CA ALA A 294 14.51 11.23 -10.60
C ALA A 294 14.80 10.17 -11.66
N PHE A 295 13.99 10.13 -12.72
CA PHE A 295 14.44 9.46 -13.93
C PHE A 295 15.68 10.24 -14.40
N ALA A 296 16.86 9.69 -14.12
CA ALA A 296 18.09 10.18 -14.74
C ALA A 296 17.85 10.10 -16.25
N GLU A 297 17.97 11.25 -16.92
CA GLU A 297 17.96 11.27 -18.38
C GLU A 297 19.00 10.25 -18.86
N PRO A 298 18.66 9.39 -19.84
CA PRO A 298 19.68 8.57 -20.47
C PRO A 298 20.75 9.52 -21.03
N ALA A 299 21.99 9.33 -20.59
CA ALA A 299 23.12 10.01 -21.19
C ALA A 299 23.05 9.80 -22.71
N ARG A 300 22.94 10.89 -23.45
CA ARG A 300 22.93 10.90 -24.92
C ARG A 300 24.29 10.47 -25.46
#